data_AF-A0A0S8HES5-F1
#
_entry.id   AF-A0A0S8HES5-F1
#
_cell.length_a   1.000
_cell.length_b   1.000
_cell.length_c   1.000
_cell.angle_alpha   90.00
_cell.angle_beta   90.00
_cell.angle_gamma   90.00
#
_symmetry.space_group_name_H-M   'P 1'
#
loop_
_entity.id
_entity.type
_entity.pdbx_description
1 polymer ?
#
loop_
_entity_poly.entity_id
_entity_poly.type
_entity_poly.pdbx_seq_one_letter_code
_entity_poly.pdbx_strand_id
1 'polypeptide(L)'
;MAVLPFDDLGSDEEQAWFSDGITDVIINQLSKISGYRVIGRTSTLKYKEEKKSIPEIGVELGVNYIIEGTVQRQENDMRISVQLIQVLNEDHIWSDLYDREWKDIFDVQSDIAQRIAEELKTVLTPEEREQIKISQTENPEAYNLYLQGRFHWQKRTEEGLKKSIEYFEKALALDTDYALAYAGLADASFIQSWYGWAPWVE
;
A
#
# COMPACT_ATOMS: atom_id res chain seq x y z
N MET A 1 -3.46 -8.25 -12.75
CA MET A 1 -3.23 -6.80 -12.78
C MET A 1 -2.03 -6.44 -11.90
N ALA A 2 -1.43 -5.28 -12.12
CA ALA A 2 -0.33 -4.79 -11.32
C ALA A 2 -0.68 -3.39 -10.79
N VAL A 3 -0.16 -3.06 -9.60
CA VAL A 3 -0.18 -1.70 -9.05
C VAL A 3 1.26 -1.20 -9.07
N LEU A 4 1.50 -0.12 -9.81
CA LEU A 4 2.79 0.54 -9.83
C LEU A 4 2.97 1.36 -8.56
N PRO A 5 4.22 1.56 -8.11
CA PRO A 5 4.52 2.51 -7.05
C PRO A 5 3.88 3.86 -7.37
N PHE A 6 3.08 4.37 -6.44
CA PHE A 6 2.50 5.69 -6.58
C PHE A 6 3.60 6.74 -6.51
N ASP A 7 3.49 7.78 -7.33
CA ASP A 7 4.40 8.92 -7.26
C ASP A 7 4.02 9.81 -6.09
N ASP A 8 5.03 10.30 -5.38
CA ASP A 8 4.85 11.32 -4.36
C ASP A 8 5.01 12.71 -5.00
N LEU A 9 3.94 13.51 -4.98
CA LEU A 9 3.94 14.90 -5.44
C LEU A 9 4.20 15.90 -4.30
N GLY A 10 4.44 15.41 -3.08
CA GLY A 10 4.86 16.21 -1.95
C GLY A 10 6.24 16.84 -2.13
N SER A 11 6.48 17.95 -1.46
CA SER A 11 7.77 18.67 -1.49
C SER A 11 8.79 18.15 -0.48
N ASP A 12 8.38 17.29 0.45
CA ASP A 12 9.24 16.76 1.51
C ASP A 12 9.67 15.33 1.19
N GLU A 13 10.97 15.13 0.92
CA GLU A 13 11.59 13.81 0.72
C GLU A 13 11.34 12.85 1.91
N GLU A 14 10.98 13.37 3.08
CA GLU A 14 10.61 12.60 4.27
C GLU A 14 9.28 11.83 4.14
N GLN A 15 8.52 11.97 3.05
CA GLN A 15 7.23 11.31 2.86
C GLN A 15 7.24 10.10 1.93
N ALA A 16 8.40 9.60 1.48
CA ALA A 16 8.46 8.40 0.62
C ALA A 16 7.77 7.16 1.23
N TRP A 17 7.66 7.08 2.55
CA TRP A 17 6.90 6.02 3.24
C TRP A 17 5.40 6.10 2.97
N PHE A 18 4.86 7.29 2.67
CA PHE A 18 3.45 7.53 2.42
C PHE A 18 3.03 6.94 1.07
N SER A 19 3.68 7.34 -0.02
CA SER A 19 3.43 6.78 -1.36
C SER A 19 3.67 5.28 -1.42
N ASP A 20 4.75 4.81 -0.82
CA ASP A 20 5.07 3.39 -0.72
C ASP A 20 4.04 2.60 0.10
N GLY A 21 3.55 3.21 1.19
CA GLY A 21 2.54 2.64 2.08
C GLY A 21 1.17 2.53 1.42
N ILE A 22 0.71 3.60 0.76
CA ILE A 22 -0.55 3.61 0.00
C ILE A 22 -0.52 2.57 -1.11
N THR A 23 0.60 2.45 -1.84
CA THR A 23 0.78 1.41 -2.86
C THR A 23 0.58 0.01 -2.27
N ASP A 24 1.24 -0.30 -1.14
CA ASP A 24 1.15 -1.62 -0.49
C ASP A 24 -0.29 -1.91 -0.01
N VAL A 25 -0.99 -0.90 0.50
CA VAL A 25 -2.35 -1.06 0.99
C VAL A 25 -3.35 -1.27 -0.15
N ILE A 26 -3.24 -0.52 -1.24
CA ILE A 26 -4.08 -0.75 -2.43
C ILE A 26 -3.85 -2.16 -2.98
N ILE A 27 -2.60 -2.62 -3.06
CA ILE A 27 -2.28 -4.01 -3.45
C ILE A 27 -2.98 -5.01 -2.52
N ASN A 28 -2.89 -4.81 -1.20
CA ASN A 28 -3.48 -5.71 -0.22
C ASN A 28 -5.02 -5.74 -0.30
N GLN A 29 -5.67 -4.58 -0.46
CA GLN A 29 -7.12 -4.52 -0.60
C GLN A 29 -7.59 -5.19 -1.89
N LEU A 30 -6.94 -4.91 -3.01
CA LEU A 30 -7.29 -5.56 -4.29
C LEU A 30 -6.99 -7.06 -4.28
N SER A 31 -5.98 -7.51 -3.53
CA SER A 31 -5.66 -8.94 -3.39
C SER A 31 -6.74 -9.74 -2.64
N LYS A 32 -7.64 -9.07 -1.92
CA LYS A 32 -8.81 -9.71 -1.30
C LYS A 32 -9.91 -10.04 -2.33
N ILE A 33 -9.85 -9.46 -3.52
CA ILE A 33 -10.82 -9.70 -4.59
C ILE A 33 -10.36 -10.92 -5.40
N SER A 34 -11.10 -12.02 -5.29
CA SER A 34 -10.73 -13.29 -5.92
C SER A 34 -10.78 -13.27 -7.46
N GLY A 35 -11.52 -12.31 -8.04
CA GLY A 35 -11.69 -12.17 -9.49
C GLY A 35 -10.42 -11.81 -10.26
N TYR A 36 -9.38 -11.28 -9.61
CA TYR A 36 -8.12 -10.92 -10.26
C TYR A 36 -6.89 -11.32 -9.46
N ARG A 37 -5.89 -11.84 -10.17
CA ARG A 37 -4.54 -11.94 -9.65
C ARG A 37 -3.90 -10.56 -9.60
N VAL A 38 -3.48 -10.11 -8.42
CA VAL A 38 -2.69 -8.88 -8.23
C VAL A 38 -1.21 -9.23 -8.11
N ILE A 39 -0.36 -8.55 -8.87
CA ILE A 39 1.10 -8.70 -8.78
C ILE A 39 1.59 -7.99 -7.52
N GLY A 40 2.41 -8.68 -6.73
CA GLY A 40 2.94 -8.16 -5.47
C GLY A 40 3.93 -7.01 -5.66
N ARG A 41 4.01 -6.16 -4.64
CA ARG A 41 4.80 -4.91 -4.64
C ARG A 41 6.27 -5.09 -5.04
N THR A 42 6.93 -6.15 -4.56
CA THR A 42 8.35 -6.39 -4.86
C THR A 42 8.63 -6.54 -6.35
N SER A 43 7.67 -7.07 -7.12
CA SER A 43 7.82 -7.24 -8.56
C SER A 43 7.59 -5.94 -9.33
N THR A 44 6.84 -4.98 -8.76
CA THR A 44 6.53 -3.69 -9.39
C THR A 44 7.47 -2.56 -8.95
N LEU A 45 8.17 -2.70 -7.82
CA LEU A 45 9.03 -1.66 -7.25
C LEU A 45 10.11 -1.14 -8.22
N LYS A 46 10.66 -2.00 -9.07
CA LYS A 46 11.67 -1.62 -10.07
C LYS A 46 11.18 -0.57 -11.07
N TYR A 47 9.86 -0.49 -11.31
CA TYR A 47 9.27 0.47 -12.24
C TYR A 47 9.12 1.88 -11.65
N LYS A 48 9.48 2.11 -10.39
CA LYS A 48 9.51 3.46 -9.78
C LYS A 48 10.53 4.37 -10.46
N GLU A 49 11.68 3.80 -10.87
CA GLU A 49 12.81 4.55 -11.44
C GLU A 49 12.99 4.28 -12.94
N GLU A 50 12.34 3.24 -13.48
CA GLU A 50 12.45 2.85 -14.89
C GLU A 50 11.43 3.61 -15.75
N LYS A 51 11.91 4.30 -16.79
CA LYS A 51 11.07 4.92 -17.82
C LYS A 51 10.66 3.89 -18.88
N LYS A 52 9.67 3.06 -18.56
CA LYS A 52 9.02 2.13 -19.50
C LYS A 52 7.58 2.56 -19.77
N SER A 53 7.10 2.27 -20.96
CA SER A 53 5.69 2.46 -21.31
C SER A 53 4.80 1.40 -20.64
N ILE A 54 3.52 1.73 -20.45
CA ILE A 54 2.53 0.81 -19.88
C ILE A 54 2.44 -0.54 -20.64
N PRO A 55 2.48 -0.59 -21.98
CA PRO A 55 2.50 -1.86 -22.72
C PRO A 55 3.73 -2.71 -22.41
N GLU A 56 4.92 -2.11 -22.33
CA GLU A 56 6.16 -2.82 -22.01
C GLU A 56 6.10 -3.44 -20.61
N ILE A 57 5.67 -2.66 -19.62
CA ILE A 57 5.51 -3.13 -18.24
C ILE A 57 4.47 -4.26 -18.18
N GLY A 58 3.34 -4.10 -18.86
CA GLY A 58 2.27 -5.09 -18.89
C GLY A 58 2.70 -6.42 -19.51
N VAL A 59 3.52 -6.39 -20.57
CA VAL A 59 4.12 -7.59 -21.17
C VAL A 59 5.10 -8.26 -20.22
N GLU A 60 6.00 -7.50 -19.59
CA GLU A 60 6.98 -8.06 -18.64
C GLU A 60 6.33 -8.72 -17.43
N LEU A 61 5.26 -8.11 -16.90
CA LEU A 61 4.52 -8.62 -15.75
C LEU A 61 3.45 -9.66 -16.11
N GLY A 62 3.13 -9.82 -17.40
CA GLY A 62 2.07 -10.68 -17.88
C GLY A 62 0.69 -10.26 -17.37
N VAL A 63 0.38 -8.96 -17.40
CA VAL A 63 -0.89 -8.39 -16.92
C VAL A 63 -1.61 -7.61 -18.01
N ASN A 64 -2.95 -7.61 -17.95
CA ASN A 64 -3.80 -6.85 -18.89
C ASN A 64 -4.20 -5.47 -18.36
N TYR A 65 -4.01 -5.22 -17.07
CA TYR A 65 -4.41 -3.99 -16.38
C TYR A 65 -3.29 -3.53 -15.45
N ILE A 66 -3.03 -2.23 -15.48
CA ILE A 66 -2.11 -1.53 -14.60
C ILE A 66 -2.87 -0.45 -13.84
N ILE A 67 -2.58 -0.32 -12.55
CA ILE A 67 -2.99 0.81 -11.73
C ILE A 67 -1.76 1.65 -11.45
N GLU A 68 -1.88 2.94 -11.67
CA GLU A 68 -0.90 3.95 -11.29
C GLU A 68 -1.60 5.14 -10.67
N GLY A 69 -0.82 6.03 -10.08
CA GLY A 69 -1.38 7.18 -9.42
C GLY A 69 -0.34 8.02 -8.71
N THR A 70 -0.84 9.10 -8.14
CA THR A 70 -0.02 10.02 -7.37
C THR A 70 -0.65 10.23 -6.00
N VAL A 71 0.19 10.50 -5.01
CA VAL A 71 -0.25 10.90 -3.69
C VAL A 71 0.43 12.21 -3.30
N GLN A 72 -0.26 12.98 -2.47
CA GLN A 72 0.27 14.17 -1.83
C GLN A 72 -0.38 14.26 -0.46
N ARG A 73 0.41 14.57 0.56
CA ARG A 73 -0.10 14.84 1.91
C ARG A 73 0.45 16.16 2.43
N GLN A 74 -0.43 16.98 2.99
CA GLN A 74 -0.08 18.24 3.62
C GLN A 74 -0.85 18.36 4.93
N GLU A 75 -0.14 18.29 6.06
CA GLU A 75 -0.74 18.33 7.39
C GLU A 75 -1.88 17.29 7.54
N ASN A 76 -3.13 17.77 7.55
CA ASN A 76 -4.34 16.99 7.68
C ASN A 76 -5.01 16.69 6.33
N ASP A 77 -4.57 17.29 5.24
CA ASP A 77 -5.15 17.10 3.91
C ASP A 77 -4.35 16.09 3.10
N MET A 78 -5.06 15.35 2.27
CA MET A 78 -4.51 14.31 1.41
C MET A 78 -5.16 14.38 0.04
N ARG A 79 -4.33 14.31 -0.98
CA ARG A 79 -4.75 14.17 -2.37
C ARG A 79 -4.22 12.88 -2.96
N ILE A 80 -5.11 12.05 -3.50
CA ILE A 80 -4.76 10.81 -4.21
C ILE A 80 -5.40 10.84 -5.59
N SER A 81 -4.59 10.73 -6.64
CA SER A 81 -5.05 10.46 -7.99
C SER A 81 -4.82 8.99 -8.29
N VAL A 82 -5.83 8.28 -8.79
CA VAL A 82 -5.71 6.86 -9.18
C VAL A 82 -6.21 6.70 -10.61
N GLN A 83 -5.53 5.85 -11.38
CA GLN A 83 -5.92 5.51 -12.74
C GLN A 83 -5.84 4.00 -12.96
N LEU A 84 -6.84 3.46 -13.65
CA LEU A 84 -6.88 2.08 -14.12
C LEU A 84 -6.70 2.09 -15.64
N ILE A 85 -5.62 1.48 -16.11
CA ILE A 85 -5.21 1.50 -17.51
C ILE A 85 -5.24 0.08 -18.09
N GLN A 86 -5.82 -0.08 -19.27
CA GLN A 86 -5.77 -1.32 -20.04
C GLN A 86 -4.50 -1.36 -20.90
N VAL A 87 -3.67 -2.38 -20.69
CA VAL A 87 -2.33 -2.51 -21.27
C VAL A 87 -2.32 -2.58 -22.80
N LEU A 88 -3.33 -3.21 -23.42
CA LEU A 88 -3.32 -3.51 -24.85
C LEU A 88 -3.31 -2.24 -25.73
N ASN A 89 -4.03 -1.20 -25.30
CA ASN A 89 -4.28 0.01 -26.07
C ASN A 89 -3.88 1.29 -25.32
N GLU A 90 -3.37 1.18 -24.09
CA GLU A 90 -3.16 2.31 -23.17
C GLU A 90 -4.45 3.08 -22.85
N ASP A 91 -5.61 2.40 -22.91
CA ASP A 91 -6.90 3.02 -22.63
C ASP A 91 -7.05 3.25 -21.12
N HIS A 92 -7.29 4.51 -20.73
CA HIS A 92 -7.68 4.87 -19.37
C HIS A 92 -9.14 4.45 -19.15
N ILE A 93 -9.32 3.31 -18.47
CA ILE A 93 -10.65 2.74 -18.20
C ILE A 93 -11.38 3.58 -17.15
N TRP A 94 -10.64 4.02 -16.14
CA TRP A 94 -11.17 4.82 -15.05
C TRP A 94 -10.06 5.67 -14.44
N SER A 95 -10.45 6.85 -13.97
CA SER A 95 -9.61 7.71 -13.15
C SER A 95 -10.47 8.49 -12.17
N ASP A 96 -9.91 8.74 -10.99
CA ASP A 96 -10.57 9.59 -10.00
C ASP A 96 -9.54 10.35 -9.14
N LEU A 97 -10.01 11.43 -8.54
CA LEU A 97 -9.23 12.31 -7.68
C LEU A 97 -9.91 12.44 -6.32
N TYR A 98 -9.22 11.94 -5.30
CA TYR A 98 -9.63 12.07 -3.91
C TYR A 98 -8.91 13.25 -3.30
N ASP A 99 -9.66 14.24 -2.85
CA ASP A 99 -9.18 15.39 -2.07
C ASP A 99 -9.95 15.40 -0.75
N ARG A 100 -9.31 14.91 0.31
CA ARG A 100 -9.94 14.54 1.58
C ARG A 100 -9.01 14.78 2.76
N GLU A 101 -9.57 14.78 3.96
CA GLU A 101 -8.76 14.81 5.18
C GLU A 101 -8.13 13.43 5.44
N TRP A 102 -6.97 13.40 6.10
CA TRP A 102 -6.23 12.18 6.46
C TRP A 102 -7.08 11.21 7.29
N LYS A 103 -7.98 11.74 8.10
CA LYS A 103 -8.90 10.92 8.90
C LYS A 103 -9.82 10.03 8.05
N ASP A 104 -10.05 10.39 6.79
CA ASP A 104 -10.92 9.68 5.85
C ASP A 104 -10.15 8.63 5.02
N ILE A 105 -8.87 8.38 5.32
CA ILE A 105 -8.00 7.50 4.51
C ILE A 105 -8.58 6.11 4.27
N PHE A 106 -9.23 5.52 5.28
CA PHE A 106 -9.79 4.17 5.16
C PHE A 106 -10.99 4.12 4.20
N ASP A 107 -11.81 5.17 4.20
CA ASP A 107 -12.93 5.31 3.27
C ASP A 107 -12.42 5.49 1.85
N VAL A 108 -11.39 6.32 1.66
CA VAL A 108 -10.76 6.55 0.35
C VAL A 108 -10.20 5.26 -0.22
N GLN A 109 -9.46 4.47 0.56
CA GLN A 109 -8.89 3.21 0.09
C GLN A 109 -9.99 2.21 -0.28
N SER A 110 -11.00 2.06 0.58
CA SER A 110 -12.12 1.15 0.34
C SER A 110 -12.89 1.51 -0.92
N ASP A 111 -13.13 2.81 -1.16
CA ASP A 111 -13.78 3.31 -2.37
C ASP A 111 -12.93 3.00 -3.61
N ILE A 112 -11.62 3.27 -3.59
CA ILE A 112 -10.71 2.94 -4.70
C ILE A 112 -10.81 1.45 -5.06
N ALA A 113 -10.70 0.56 -4.08
CA ALA A 113 -10.77 -0.89 -4.32
C ALA A 113 -12.13 -1.31 -4.88
N GLN A 114 -13.22 -0.74 -4.37
CA GLN A 114 -14.57 -1.03 -4.85
C GLN A 114 -14.79 -0.52 -6.28
N ARG A 115 -14.38 0.72 -6.60
CA ARG A 115 -14.49 1.31 -7.93
C ARG A 115 -13.72 0.51 -8.97
N ILE A 116 -12.49 0.11 -8.66
CA ILE A 116 -11.70 -0.75 -9.54
C ILE A 116 -12.41 -2.08 -9.80
N ALA A 117 -12.99 -2.70 -8.77
CA ALA A 117 -13.74 -3.95 -8.93
C ALA A 117 -14.96 -3.79 -9.84
N GLU A 118 -15.69 -2.68 -9.69
CA GLU A 118 -16.86 -2.31 -10.49
C GLU A 118 -16.49 -2.09 -11.96
N GLU A 119 -15.44 -1.32 -12.23
CA GLU A 119 -14.96 -1.02 -13.59
C GLU A 119 -14.45 -2.26 -14.32
N LEU A 120 -13.80 -3.16 -13.59
CA LEU A 120 -13.40 -4.45 -14.11
C LEU A 120 -14.58 -5.44 -14.26
N LYS A 121 -15.80 -5.03 -13.89
CA LYS A 121 -17.03 -5.84 -13.94
C LYS A 121 -16.92 -7.13 -13.15
N THR A 122 -16.15 -7.12 -12.07
CA THR A 122 -16.07 -8.25 -11.15
C THR A 122 -17.22 -8.20 -10.18
N VAL A 123 -17.95 -9.32 -10.10
CA VAL A 123 -19.01 -9.49 -9.11
C VAL A 123 -18.34 -9.75 -7.76
N LEU A 124 -18.26 -8.71 -6.93
CA LEU A 124 -17.86 -8.86 -5.53
C LEU A 124 -18.93 -9.62 -4.76
N THR A 125 -18.53 -10.73 -4.15
CA THR A 125 -19.33 -11.44 -3.14
C THR A 125 -19.61 -10.54 -1.92
N PRO A 126 -20.69 -10.80 -1.16
CA PRO A 126 -20.96 -10.07 0.08
C PRO A 126 -19.76 -10.10 1.05
N GLU A 127 -19.08 -11.24 1.14
CA GLU A 127 -17.91 -11.43 1.99
C GLU A 127 -16.71 -10.59 1.52
N GLU A 128 -16.44 -10.53 0.22
CA GLU A 128 -15.37 -9.66 -0.33
C GLU A 128 -15.68 -8.18 -0.09
N ARG A 129 -16.94 -7.75 -0.25
CA ARG A 129 -17.34 -6.37 0.04
C ARG A 129 -17.10 -6.02 1.51
N GLU A 130 -17.39 -6.94 2.41
CA GLU A 130 -17.13 -6.74 3.84
C GLU A 130 -15.63 -6.70 4.12
N GLN A 131 -14.85 -7.63 3.56
CA GLN A 131 -13.39 -7.66 3.76
C GLN A 131 -12.65 -6.43 3.23
N ILE A 132 -13.14 -5.80 2.16
CA ILE A 132 -12.59 -4.55 1.63
C ILE A 132 -12.88 -3.38 2.58
N LYS A 133 -14.08 -3.35 3.18
CA LYS A 133 -14.52 -2.29 4.11
C LYS A 133 -13.91 -2.37 5.50
N ILE A 134 -13.44 -3.55 5.93
CA ILE A 134 -12.83 -3.71 7.25
C ILE A 134 -11.50 -2.94 7.28
N SER A 135 -11.57 -1.74 7.87
CA SER A 135 -10.37 -1.06 8.34
C SER A 135 -9.72 -1.89 9.43
N GLN A 136 -8.39 -1.99 9.39
CA GLN A 136 -7.64 -2.76 10.36
C GLN A 136 -7.37 -1.97 11.65
N THR A 137 -7.68 -0.68 11.65
CA THR A 137 -7.67 0.24 12.81
C THR A 137 -8.63 1.41 12.52
N GLU A 138 -9.25 1.97 13.56
CA GLU A 138 -10.04 3.21 13.44
C GLU A 138 -9.21 4.46 13.75
N ASN A 139 -7.91 4.30 14.07
CA ASN A 139 -7.02 5.38 14.43
C ASN A 139 -6.06 5.73 13.26
N PRO A 140 -6.28 6.85 12.54
CA PRO A 140 -5.44 7.25 11.41
C PRO A 140 -3.97 7.48 11.78
N GLU A 141 -3.67 7.81 13.04
CA GLU A 141 -2.29 7.99 13.51
C GLU A 141 -1.62 6.65 13.81
N ALA A 142 -2.34 5.67 14.35
CA ALA A 142 -1.83 4.31 14.47
C ALA A 142 -1.50 3.73 13.08
N TYR A 143 -2.37 3.99 12.10
CA TYR A 143 -2.14 3.63 10.71
C TYR A 143 -0.92 4.34 10.09
N ASN A 144 -0.77 5.64 10.34
CA ASN A 144 0.39 6.42 9.93
C ASN A 144 1.71 5.78 10.40
N LEU A 145 1.79 5.48 11.69
CA LEU A 145 2.94 4.82 12.31
C LEU A 145 3.18 3.42 11.72
N TYR A 146 2.11 2.66 11.46
CA TYR A 146 2.23 1.37 10.79
C TYR A 146 2.86 1.49 9.40
N LEU A 147 2.46 2.47 8.58
CA LEU A 147 3.07 2.69 7.27
C LEU A 147 4.56 3.03 7.36
N GLN A 148 4.95 3.86 8.33
CA GLN A 148 6.36 4.16 8.60
C GLN A 148 7.12 2.90 9.01
N GLY A 149 6.53 2.07 9.87
CA GLY A 149 7.10 0.78 10.26
C GLY A 149 7.36 -0.13 9.05
N ARG A 150 6.36 -0.27 8.16
CA ARG A 150 6.47 -1.05 6.93
C ARG A 150 7.56 -0.53 5.99
N PHE A 151 7.65 0.78 5.82
CA PHE A 151 8.70 1.40 5.01
C PHE A 151 10.10 1.07 5.53
N HIS A 152 10.32 1.20 6.84
CA HIS A 152 11.61 0.87 7.45
C HIS A 152 11.94 -0.63 7.40
N TRP A 153 10.93 -1.48 7.57
CA TRP A 153 11.07 -2.94 7.47
C TRP A 153 11.55 -3.39 6.08
N GLN A 154 11.07 -2.73 5.02
CA GLN A 154 11.46 -3.03 3.64
C GLN A 154 12.92 -2.71 3.33
N LYS A 155 13.60 -1.85 4.10
CA LYS A 155 15.02 -1.53 3.88
C LYS A 155 15.94 -2.72 4.12
N ARG A 156 15.48 -3.74 4.89
CA ARG A 156 16.23 -4.96 5.21
C ARG A 156 17.62 -4.70 5.80
N THR A 157 17.78 -3.60 6.53
CA THR A 157 19.00 -3.29 7.30
C THR A 157 18.73 -3.45 8.79
N GLU A 158 19.78 -3.67 9.59
CA GLU A 158 19.65 -3.74 11.04
C GLU A 158 18.95 -2.51 11.63
N GLU A 159 19.39 -1.31 11.24
CA GLU A 159 18.80 -0.06 11.68
C GLU A 159 17.35 0.10 11.20
N GLY A 160 17.07 -0.30 9.95
CA GLY A 160 15.71 -0.28 9.40
C GLY A 160 14.76 -1.16 10.19
N LEU A 161 15.19 -2.36 10.56
CA LEU A 161 14.36 -3.27 11.34
C LEU A 161 14.12 -2.76 12.77
N LYS A 162 15.14 -2.19 13.43
CA LYS A 162 14.98 -1.54 14.74
C LYS A 162 13.95 -0.41 14.68
N LYS A 163 14.08 0.51 13.71
CA LYS A 163 13.10 1.58 13.49
C LYS A 163 11.71 1.04 13.18
N SER A 164 11.59 -0.03 12.40
CA SER A 164 10.28 -0.63 12.11
C SER A 164 9.57 -1.12 13.36
N ILE A 165 10.30 -1.77 14.27
CA ILE A 165 9.77 -2.27 15.54
C ILE A 165 9.27 -1.10 16.39
N GLU A 166 10.07 -0.04 16.54
CA GLU A 166 9.68 1.16 17.30
C GLU A 166 8.39 1.78 16.76
N TYR A 167 8.22 1.85 15.43
CA TYR A 167 7.00 2.38 14.83
C TYR A 167 5.79 1.48 15.06
N PHE A 168 5.94 0.15 14.94
CA PHE A 168 4.83 -0.77 15.23
C PHE A 168 4.44 -0.76 16.71
N GLU A 169 5.40 -0.65 17.64
CA GLU A 169 5.12 -0.48 19.07
C GLU A 169 4.36 0.82 19.35
N LYS A 170 4.73 1.94 18.72
CA LYS A 170 3.99 3.20 18.83
C LYS A 170 2.58 3.09 18.27
N ALA A 171 2.40 2.37 17.14
CA ALA A 171 1.07 2.11 16.59
C ALA A 171 0.20 1.33 17.59
N LEU A 172 0.75 0.30 18.23
CA LEU A 172 0.07 -0.50 19.26
C LEU A 172 -0.23 0.28 20.54
N ALA A 173 0.57 1.30 20.87
CA ALA A 173 0.29 2.18 21.97
C ALA A 173 -0.94 3.09 21.72
N LEU A 174 -1.28 3.33 20.45
CA LEU A 174 -2.45 4.11 20.03
C LEU A 174 -3.69 3.25 19.76
N ASP A 175 -3.48 2.00 19.34
CA ASP A 175 -4.54 1.01 19.12
C ASP A 175 -4.01 -0.39 19.50
N THR A 176 -4.39 -0.84 20.70
CA THR A 176 -3.90 -2.10 21.27
C THR A 176 -4.42 -3.34 20.55
N ASP A 177 -5.49 -3.23 19.76
CA ASP A 177 -6.07 -4.35 19.01
C ASP A 177 -5.62 -4.33 17.53
N TYR A 178 -4.65 -3.49 17.18
CA TYR A 178 -4.22 -3.30 15.80
C TYR A 178 -3.42 -4.50 15.27
N ALA A 179 -4.14 -5.46 14.68
CA ALA A 179 -3.61 -6.74 14.22
C ALA A 179 -2.42 -6.61 13.24
N LEU A 180 -2.45 -5.65 12.31
CA LEU A 180 -1.36 -5.47 11.36
C LEU A 180 -0.06 -4.97 12.01
N ALA A 181 -0.15 -4.17 13.08
CA ALA A 181 1.03 -3.73 13.82
C ALA A 181 1.70 -4.92 14.55
N TYR A 182 0.90 -5.83 15.13
CA TYR A 182 1.43 -7.09 15.66
C TYR A 182 2.08 -7.96 14.59
N ALA A 183 1.44 -8.10 13.43
CA ALA A 183 2.02 -8.85 12.30
C ALA A 183 3.35 -8.21 11.85
N GLY A 184 3.41 -6.88 11.78
CA GLY A 184 4.62 -6.12 11.46
C GLY A 184 5.76 -6.37 12.46
N LEU A 185 5.47 -6.43 13.75
CA LEU A 185 6.45 -6.80 14.78
C LEU A 185 6.99 -8.21 14.54
N ALA A 186 6.10 -9.19 14.33
CA ALA A 186 6.49 -10.56 14.05
C ALA A 186 7.40 -10.65 12.82
N ASP A 187 7.02 -9.99 11.73
CA ASP A 187 7.80 -9.92 10.50
C ASP A 187 9.18 -9.29 10.72
N ALA A 188 9.27 -8.22 11.50
CA ALA A 188 10.55 -7.53 11.77
C ALA A 188 11.46 -8.39 12.66
N SER A 189 10.93 -8.96 13.73
CA SER A 189 11.66 -9.82 14.66
C SER A 189 12.13 -11.12 14.00
N PHE A 190 11.32 -11.70 13.12
CA PHE A 190 11.70 -12.88 12.34
C PHE A 190 12.94 -12.59 11.49
N ILE A 191 12.93 -11.46 10.78
CA ILE A 191 14.04 -11.08 9.90
C ILE A 191 15.29 -10.69 10.69
N GLN A 192 15.15 -9.99 11.83
CA GLN A 192 16.28 -9.74 12.72
C GLN A 192 16.92 -11.04 13.20
N SER A 193 16.11 -12.01 13.61
CA SER A 193 16.59 -13.33 14.03
C SER A 193 17.30 -14.06 12.89
N TRP A 194 16.70 -14.06 11.71
CA TRP A 194 17.25 -14.70 10.51
C TRP A 194 18.62 -14.14 10.12
N TYR A 195 18.82 -12.82 10.24
CA TYR A 195 20.09 -12.16 9.95
C TYR A 195 21.07 -12.13 11.13
N GLY A 196 20.70 -12.65 12.31
CA GLY A 196 21.55 -12.62 13.50
C GLY A 196 21.66 -11.25 14.17
N TRP A 197 20.71 -10.36 13.91
CA TRP A 197 20.60 -9.02 14.50
C TRP A 197 19.61 -8.94 15.67
N ALA A 198 18.95 -10.05 16.00
CA ALA A 198 18.07 -10.10 17.16
C ALA A 198 18.88 -9.76 18.43
N PRO A 199 18.36 -8.88 19.30
CA PRO A 199 19.01 -8.60 20.57
C PRO A 199 19.13 -9.90 21.37
N TRP A 200 20.32 -10.15 21.91
CA TRP A 200 20.54 -11.25 22.83
C TRP A 200 19.71 -10.98 24.08
N VAL A 201 18.80 -11.90 24.40
CA VAL A 201 18.06 -11.88 25.66
C VAL A 201 18.94 -12.63 26.67
N GLU A 202 19.56 -11.90 27.61
CA GLU A 202 20.23 -12.48 28.78
C GLU A 202 19.22 -13.02 29.80
#